data_AF-A0A453GCV3-F1
#
_entry.id   AF-A0A453GCV3-F1
#
_cell.length_a   1.000
_cell.length_b   1.000
_cell.length_c   1.000
_cell.angle_alpha   90.00
_cell.angle_beta   90.00
_cell.angle_gamma   90.00
#
_symmetry.space_group_name_H-M   'P 1'
#
loop_
_entity.id
_entity.type
_entity.pdbx_description
1 polymer ?
#
loop_
_entity_poly.entity_id
_entity_poly.type
_entity_poly.pdbx_seq_one_letter_code
_entity_poly.pdbx_strand_id
1 'polypeptide(L)'
;MDGAGGGGGGPHPSRRSISSAAGPRRRGPSMENGHDAAATAARRSSATISRTTSTVTGERTVKRLRLSKALTIPDHTTVYEACRRMAARRVDAVLLTDSNALLCGILTDKDITTRVIARELKLEDTPVSKVMTRNPLFVLGDTLAVEALQKMVQGKFRHLPVVDNGEVIALLDIAKCLYDAIARMERAAEKGRAIAAAVEGVEKHWGTSVAGPNTFVETLRERMFRPSLSTIISENSKVATVAPTDTVLTASKKMLELKVSSAVVAIENKPGGILTSRDILMRVIAQNLPPESTTVGKVMTQSPECATIDTPILEALHTMHDGKFLHLPVLDRDGSVVTVVDVLHITHAAIATVGNSGATGSEATSSMMQRFWDSAMSSGPLDDDDDSRSEGSTKVASEVADMGRSAFFPPSGLSSTFGFKIQDKQGRMHRFNCETSSLTELITSILQRLGDDIDKLNLPQILYEDDDHDKVILSSDTDLIAAVDHARQIGWKSLRLHLDYAGVGRRKRGAVSSDFEYAGRDAWASAYGTVAAGAALVAGLGVMAYLKRAG
;
A
#
# COMPACT_ATOMS: atom_id res chain seq x y z
N MET A 1 35.95 36.17 -51.13
CA MET A 1 37.39 36.12 -50.80
C MET A 1 37.81 34.70 -50.46
N ASP A 2 38.10 33.77 -51.40
CA ASP A 2 37.74 33.63 -52.83
C ASP A 2 38.03 32.18 -53.33
N GLY A 3 37.11 31.62 -54.14
CA GLY A 3 37.27 30.51 -55.13
C GLY A 3 37.92 29.15 -54.74
N ALA A 4 38.08 28.17 -55.64
CA ALA A 4 37.21 27.64 -56.73
C ALA A 4 37.90 26.44 -57.48
N GLY A 5 37.15 25.44 -57.97
CA GLY A 5 37.62 24.34 -58.87
C GLY A 5 38.29 23.12 -58.18
N GLY A 6 38.37 21.90 -58.72
CA GLY A 6 37.91 21.28 -59.99
C GLY A 6 39.04 20.55 -60.75
N GLY A 7 38.91 19.34 -61.32
CA GLY A 7 37.85 18.30 -61.29
C GLY A 7 38.04 17.19 -62.37
N GLY A 8 37.75 15.91 -62.06
CA GLY A 8 37.90 14.74 -62.97
C GLY A 8 38.51 13.50 -62.27
N GLY A 9 38.34 12.24 -62.71
CA GLY A 9 37.56 11.66 -63.82
C GLY A 9 37.52 10.11 -63.72
N GLY A 10 36.63 9.43 -64.48
CA GLY A 10 36.59 7.95 -64.59
C GLY A 10 37.54 7.39 -65.68
N PRO A 11 37.39 6.14 -66.20
CA PRO A 11 36.21 5.25 -66.10
C PRO A 11 36.47 3.71 -65.94
N HIS A 12 35.38 2.94 -65.85
CA HIS A 12 35.07 1.52 -66.23
C HIS A 12 36.16 0.50 -66.65
N PRO A 13 35.96 -0.82 -66.35
CA PRO A 13 34.97 -1.69 -67.03
C PRO A 13 34.32 -2.75 -66.09
N SER A 14 33.40 -3.67 -66.43
CA SER A 14 32.32 -3.87 -67.41
C SER A 14 31.62 -5.22 -67.04
N ARG A 15 30.38 -5.48 -67.49
CA ARG A 15 29.56 -6.66 -67.10
C ARG A 15 30.07 -8.02 -67.60
N ARG A 16 29.74 -9.12 -66.89
CA ARG A 16 29.14 -10.35 -67.49
C ARG A 16 28.48 -11.28 -66.45
N SER A 17 27.35 -11.86 -66.85
CA SER A 17 26.58 -12.93 -66.20
C SER A 17 26.73 -14.24 -66.99
N ILE A 18 26.77 -15.44 -66.36
CA ILE A 18 26.20 -16.74 -66.82
C ILE A 18 26.02 -17.66 -65.57
N SER A 19 25.17 -18.70 -65.67
CA SER A 19 24.70 -19.65 -64.67
C SER A 19 25.49 -20.98 -64.49
N SER A 20 25.24 -21.67 -63.36
CA SER A 20 25.10 -23.14 -63.15
C SER A 20 26.19 -24.16 -63.59
N ALA A 21 26.71 -24.99 -62.66
CA ALA A 21 26.69 -26.48 -62.72
C ALA A 21 27.47 -27.24 -61.59
N ALA A 22 26.82 -28.29 -61.05
CA ALA A 22 27.30 -29.63 -60.62
C ALA A 22 28.63 -29.93 -59.87
N GLY A 23 28.50 -30.43 -58.62
CA GLY A 23 29.09 -31.71 -58.12
C GLY A 23 30.57 -31.78 -57.68
N PRO A 24 31.06 -32.91 -57.09
CA PRO A 24 30.37 -34.17 -56.79
C PRO A 24 30.46 -34.69 -55.32
N ARG A 25 29.74 -35.79 -55.01
CA ARG A 25 29.86 -36.64 -53.79
C ARG A 25 30.57 -37.97 -54.10
N ARG A 26 31.09 -38.68 -53.09
CA ARG A 26 31.01 -40.16 -52.88
C ARG A 26 31.38 -40.50 -51.41
N ARG A 27 30.49 -41.14 -50.63
CA ARG A 27 30.26 -42.61 -50.40
C ARG A 27 31.44 -43.26 -49.65
N GLY A 28 31.29 -44.13 -48.64
CA GLY A 28 30.25 -45.08 -48.15
C GLY A 28 31.01 -46.18 -47.34
N PRO A 29 30.45 -47.31 -46.85
CA PRO A 29 29.20 -48.00 -47.27
C PRO A 29 28.32 -48.60 -46.10
N SER A 30 27.04 -48.99 -46.36
CA SER A 30 26.44 -50.37 -46.32
C SER A 30 26.13 -50.99 -44.92
N MET A 31 25.09 -51.81 -44.62
CA MET A 31 23.91 -52.42 -45.31
C MET A 31 23.03 -53.16 -44.22
N GLU A 32 21.85 -53.79 -44.41
CA GLU A 32 20.96 -54.00 -45.57
C GLU A 32 19.42 -53.89 -45.27
N ASN A 33 18.63 -54.98 -45.25
CA ASN A 33 17.14 -55.03 -45.34
C ASN A 33 16.46 -56.06 -44.39
N GLY A 34 15.12 -55.98 -44.22
CA GLY A 34 14.27 -57.08 -43.71
C GLY A 34 12.77 -56.73 -43.61
N HIS A 35 11.89 -57.55 -44.18
CA HIS A 35 10.42 -57.40 -44.22
C HIS A 35 9.68 -58.28 -43.17
N ASP A 36 8.36 -58.04 -43.10
CA ASP A 36 7.26 -58.96 -42.77
C ASP A 36 6.51 -58.87 -41.43
N ALA A 37 5.24 -59.26 -41.50
CA ALA A 37 4.18 -58.95 -40.56
C ALA A 37 3.52 -60.20 -39.95
N ALA A 38 3.10 -60.10 -38.68
CA ALA A 38 1.97 -60.87 -38.14
C ALA A 38 1.45 -60.22 -36.84
N ALA A 39 0.17 -60.43 -36.54
CA ALA A 39 -0.56 -59.72 -35.48
C ALA A 39 -0.54 -60.44 -34.12
N THR A 40 -0.78 -59.68 -33.04
CA THR A 40 -1.59 -60.12 -31.89
C THR A 40 -2.16 -58.89 -31.16
N ALA A 41 -3.33 -59.03 -30.53
CA ALA A 41 -4.17 -57.90 -30.14
C ALA A 41 -4.15 -57.60 -28.63
N ALA A 42 -4.10 -56.31 -28.24
CA ALA A 42 -4.63 -55.84 -26.96
C ALA A 42 -4.98 -54.34 -26.97
N ARG A 43 -6.28 -54.05 -26.79
CA ARG A 43 -6.92 -52.86 -26.17
C ARG A 43 -6.42 -51.43 -26.52
N ARG A 44 -7.31 -50.69 -27.18
CA ARG A 44 -7.33 -49.22 -27.22
C ARG A 44 -7.68 -48.62 -25.85
N SER A 45 -7.00 -47.54 -25.47
CA SER A 45 -7.55 -46.48 -24.62
C SER A 45 -7.06 -45.12 -25.14
N SER A 46 -8.00 -44.25 -25.48
CA SER A 46 -7.69 -42.91 -26.01
C SER A 46 -7.34 -41.96 -24.87
N ALA A 47 -6.09 -41.52 -24.79
CA ALA A 47 -5.68 -40.50 -23.84
C ALA A 47 -5.84 -39.10 -24.47
N THR A 48 -6.92 -38.40 -24.10
CA THR A 48 -7.09 -36.97 -24.38
C THR A 48 -5.94 -36.20 -23.73
N ILE A 49 -5.18 -35.44 -24.52
CA ILE A 49 -4.13 -34.55 -24.01
C ILE A 49 -4.80 -33.34 -23.34
N SER A 50 -5.15 -33.49 -22.07
CA SER A 50 -5.57 -32.37 -21.23
C SER A 50 -4.39 -31.43 -21.06
N ARG A 51 -4.52 -30.21 -21.61
CA ARG A 51 -3.57 -29.13 -21.34
C ARG A 51 -3.65 -28.81 -19.85
N THR A 52 -2.59 -29.11 -19.11
CA THR A 52 -2.41 -28.61 -17.75
C THR A 52 -2.14 -27.12 -17.81
N THR A 53 -3.21 -26.32 -17.77
CA THR A 53 -3.13 -24.92 -17.38
C THR A 53 -2.71 -24.88 -15.92
N SER A 54 -1.42 -24.70 -15.67
CA SER A 54 -0.88 -24.42 -14.35
C SER A 54 -1.33 -23.03 -13.92
N THR A 55 -2.53 -22.94 -13.35
CA THR A 55 -3.02 -21.74 -12.68
C THR A 55 -2.15 -21.50 -11.45
N VAL A 56 -1.26 -20.50 -11.53
CA VAL A 56 -0.38 -20.10 -10.41
C VAL A 56 -1.21 -19.33 -9.38
N THR A 57 -1.98 -20.06 -8.60
CA THR A 57 -2.88 -19.54 -7.55
C THR A 57 -2.14 -19.44 -6.23
N GLY A 58 -1.34 -18.38 -6.06
CA GLY A 58 -0.69 -18.05 -4.78
C GLY A 58 0.06 -16.72 -4.80
N GLU A 59 0.86 -16.49 -5.84
CA GLU A 59 1.88 -15.45 -5.87
C GLU A 59 1.32 -14.00 -5.94
N ARG A 60 1.87 -13.09 -5.11
CA ARG A 60 1.57 -11.65 -5.17
C ARG A 60 2.41 -10.98 -6.25
N THR A 61 1.80 -10.83 -7.42
CA THR A 61 2.37 -10.08 -8.53
C THR A 61 2.21 -8.56 -8.34
N VAL A 62 3.03 -7.79 -9.05
CA VAL A 62 3.03 -6.32 -9.03
C VAL A 62 1.66 -5.73 -9.37
N LYS A 63 0.93 -6.31 -10.34
CA LYS A 63 -0.44 -5.90 -10.73
C LYS A 63 -1.46 -6.03 -9.60
N ARG A 64 -1.23 -6.93 -8.62
CA ARG A 64 -2.10 -7.11 -7.45
C ARG A 64 -1.91 -6.04 -6.36
N LEU A 65 -0.87 -5.20 -6.44
CA LEU A 65 -0.54 -4.20 -5.41
C LEU A 65 -1.41 -2.93 -5.44
N ARG A 66 -2.44 -2.85 -6.31
CA ARG A 66 -3.27 -1.64 -6.57
C ARG A 66 -2.39 -0.41 -6.89
N LEU A 67 -1.85 -0.40 -8.12
CA LEU A 67 -0.88 0.58 -8.58
C LEU A 67 -1.55 1.89 -9.02
N SER A 68 -0.89 3.02 -8.75
CA SER A 68 -1.30 4.33 -9.30
C SER A 68 -0.88 4.47 -10.76
N LYS A 69 -1.76 5.08 -11.58
CA LYS A 69 -1.45 5.39 -12.99
C LYS A 69 -0.24 6.31 -13.07
N ALA A 70 0.73 5.96 -13.92
CA ALA A 70 1.93 6.77 -14.10
C ALA A 70 1.58 8.20 -14.57
N LEU A 71 2.32 9.18 -14.05
CA LEU A 71 2.45 10.47 -14.73
C LEU A 71 3.49 10.30 -15.83
N THR A 72 3.09 10.63 -17.06
CA THR A 72 3.94 10.55 -18.26
C THR A 72 3.96 11.90 -18.96
N ILE A 73 5.15 12.38 -19.35
CA ILE A 73 5.33 13.63 -20.12
C ILE A 73 6.38 13.45 -21.22
N PRO A 74 6.37 14.26 -22.30
CA PRO A 74 7.42 14.23 -23.31
C PRO A 74 8.80 14.62 -22.75
N ASP A 75 9.88 14.01 -23.26
CA ASP A 75 11.25 14.22 -22.79
C ASP A 75 11.81 15.64 -23.03
N HIS A 76 11.23 16.39 -23.96
CA HIS A 76 11.53 17.80 -24.23
C HIS A 76 10.80 18.79 -23.30
N THR A 77 9.93 18.32 -22.40
CA THR A 77 9.28 19.17 -21.39
C THR A 77 10.33 19.85 -20.50
N THR A 78 10.11 21.10 -20.09
CA THR A 78 11.03 21.81 -19.19
C THR A 78 10.96 21.22 -17.78
N VAL A 79 12.06 21.31 -17.01
CA VAL A 79 12.09 20.86 -15.61
C VAL A 79 11.03 21.58 -14.79
N TYR A 80 10.84 22.89 -15.01
CA TYR A 80 9.81 23.68 -14.34
C TYR A 80 8.40 23.09 -14.55
N GLU A 81 8.00 22.85 -15.80
CA GLU A 81 6.67 22.29 -16.11
C GLU A 81 6.52 20.85 -15.60
N ALA A 82 7.59 20.04 -15.64
CA ALA A 82 7.60 18.72 -15.03
C ALA A 82 7.35 18.78 -13.51
N CYS A 83 8.03 19.69 -12.79
CA CYS A 83 7.83 19.91 -11.36
C CYS A 83 6.39 20.32 -11.03
N ARG A 84 5.79 21.22 -11.83
CA ARG A 84 4.36 21.60 -11.64
C ARG A 84 3.42 20.42 -11.81
N ARG A 85 3.62 19.57 -12.83
CA ARG A 85 2.79 18.38 -13.08
C ARG A 85 2.95 17.32 -11.99
N MET A 86 4.18 17.12 -11.50
CA MET A 86 4.48 16.25 -10.36
C MET A 86 3.75 16.74 -9.10
N ALA A 87 3.87 18.05 -8.79
CA ALA A 87 3.20 18.65 -7.65
C ALA A 87 1.67 18.60 -7.73
N ALA A 88 1.09 18.88 -8.91
CA ALA A 88 -0.35 18.81 -9.15
C ALA A 88 -0.92 17.40 -8.92
N ARG A 89 -0.16 16.34 -9.24
CA ARG A 89 -0.52 14.95 -8.94
C ARG A 89 0.01 14.43 -7.60
N ARG A 90 0.72 15.26 -6.82
CA ARG A 90 1.39 14.91 -5.55
C ARG A 90 2.40 13.74 -5.63
N VAL A 91 2.88 13.44 -6.84
CA VAL A 91 3.88 12.39 -7.11
C VAL A 91 5.31 12.94 -7.04
N ASP A 92 6.26 12.09 -6.68
CA ASP A 92 7.69 12.39 -6.56
C ASP A 92 8.53 11.84 -7.73
N ALA A 93 7.90 11.18 -8.70
CA ALA A 93 8.51 10.68 -9.92
C ALA A 93 7.60 10.83 -11.15
N VAL A 94 8.20 10.99 -12.33
CA VAL A 94 7.54 11.11 -13.64
C VAL A 94 8.26 10.30 -14.71
N LEU A 95 7.49 9.66 -15.57
CA LEU A 95 8.00 8.90 -16.72
C LEU A 95 8.08 9.76 -17.98
N LEU A 96 9.09 9.51 -18.78
CA LEU A 96 9.45 10.35 -19.93
C LEU A 96 9.38 9.55 -21.21
N THR A 97 8.63 10.07 -22.19
CA THR A 97 8.47 9.46 -23.51
C THR A 97 9.18 10.26 -24.59
N ASP A 98 9.76 9.55 -25.56
CA ASP A 98 10.34 10.14 -26.76
C ASP A 98 9.25 10.60 -27.77
N SER A 99 9.68 11.02 -28.96
CA SER A 99 8.79 11.40 -30.07
C SER A 99 7.91 10.27 -30.61
N ASN A 100 8.23 9.02 -30.30
CA ASN A 100 7.49 7.82 -30.70
C ASN A 100 6.53 7.33 -29.59
N ALA A 101 6.37 8.13 -28.53
CA ALA A 101 5.65 7.78 -27.30
C ALA A 101 6.24 6.58 -26.52
N LEU A 102 7.48 6.20 -26.77
CA LEU A 102 8.17 5.11 -26.08
C LEU A 102 8.87 5.60 -24.82
N LEU A 103 8.86 4.79 -23.75
CA LEU A 103 9.55 5.10 -22.49
C LEU A 103 11.06 5.22 -22.71
N CYS A 104 11.59 6.42 -22.52
CA CYS A 104 13.02 6.73 -22.70
C CYS A 104 13.72 7.14 -21.40
N GLY A 105 12.97 7.49 -20.35
CA GLY A 105 13.54 7.95 -19.08
C GLY A 105 12.57 8.02 -17.91
N ILE A 106 13.14 8.27 -16.73
CA ILE A 106 12.44 8.65 -15.49
C ILE A 106 13.12 9.87 -14.88
N LEU A 107 12.34 10.75 -14.26
CA LEU A 107 12.83 11.88 -13.47
C LEU A 107 12.19 11.84 -12.08
N THR A 108 13.01 11.98 -11.04
CA THR A 108 12.58 11.99 -9.63
C THR A 108 12.85 13.34 -8.95
N ASP A 109 12.21 13.56 -7.79
CA ASP A 109 12.50 14.67 -6.88
C ASP A 109 13.99 14.76 -6.50
N LYS A 110 14.65 13.61 -6.30
CA LYS A 110 16.09 13.49 -6.05
C LYS A 110 16.91 13.96 -7.25
N ASP A 111 16.49 13.62 -8.47
CA ASP A 111 17.18 14.07 -9.69
C ASP A 111 17.05 15.57 -9.89
N ILE A 112 15.87 16.14 -9.64
CA ILE A 112 15.64 17.59 -9.65
C ILE A 112 16.56 18.27 -8.62
N THR A 113 16.56 17.79 -7.37
CA THR A 113 17.40 18.35 -6.29
C THR A 113 18.89 18.31 -6.63
N THR A 114 19.40 17.16 -7.10
CA THR A 114 20.84 16.90 -7.24
C THR A 114 21.44 17.22 -8.61
N ARG A 115 20.63 17.24 -9.68
CA ARG A 115 21.08 17.49 -11.06
C ARG A 115 20.64 18.85 -11.59
N VAL A 116 19.63 19.48 -10.98
CA VAL A 116 19.13 20.82 -11.36
C VAL A 116 19.50 21.83 -10.28
N ILE A 117 18.90 21.74 -9.09
CA ILE A 117 19.01 22.77 -8.04
C ILE A 117 20.46 22.88 -7.52
N ALA A 118 21.06 21.77 -7.09
CA ALA A 118 22.45 21.74 -6.62
C ALA A 118 23.50 22.14 -7.68
N ARG A 119 23.10 22.20 -8.96
CA ARG A 119 23.94 22.59 -10.10
C ARG A 119 23.55 23.94 -10.72
N GLU A 120 22.62 24.67 -10.10
CA GLU A 120 22.19 26.01 -10.51
C GLU A 120 21.71 26.08 -11.97
N LEU A 121 21.09 24.99 -12.45
CA LEU A 121 20.47 24.96 -13.77
C LEU A 121 19.11 25.66 -13.73
N LYS A 122 18.87 26.57 -14.68
CA LYS A 122 17.56 27.22 -14.87
C LYS A 122 16.48 26.20 -15.18
N LEU A 123 15.36 26.24 -14.45
CA LEU A 123 14.30 25.23 -14.54
C LEU A 123 13.46 25.41 -15.82
N GLU A 124 13.39 26.63 -16.31
CA GLU A 124 12.62 27.10 -17.45
C GLU A 124 13.30 26.70 -18.77
N ASP A 125 14.63 26.85 -18.83
CA ASP A 125 15.44 26.61 -20.04
C ASP A 125 15.93 25.16 -20.16
N THR A 126 15.86 24.36 -19.08
CA THR A 126 16.40 22.99 -19.05
C THR A 126 15.31 21.96 -19.38
N PRO A 127 15.38 21.24 -20.51
CA PRO A 127 14.51 20.10 -20.77
C PRO A 127 14.87 18.90 -19.89
N VAL A 128 13.86 18.13 -19.48
CA VAL A 128 14.02 16.96 -18.60
C VAL A 128 14.95 15.89 -19.19
N SER A 129 15.02 15.76 -20.52
CA SER A 129 15.96 14.86 -21.22
C SER A 129 17.45 15.10 -20.94
N LYS A 130 17.84 16.28 -20.43
CA LYS A 130 19.22 16.57 -19.98
C LYS A 130 19.53 16.07 -18.56
N VAL A 131 18.51 15.85 -17.73
CA VAL A 131 18.67 15.52 -16.30
C VAL A 131 18.01 14.21 -15.88
N MET A 132 17.20 13.59 -16.75
CA MET A 132 16.56 12.30 -16.51
C MET A 132 17.55 11.14 -16.33
N THR A 133 17.11 10.10 -15.63
CA THR A 133 17.72 8.78 -15.70
C THR A 133 17.21 8.09 -16.96
N ARG A 134 18.10 7.85 -17.93
CA ARG A 134 17.78 7.20 -19.21
C ARG A 134 17.62 5.69 -19.03
N ASN A 135 16.78 5.07 -19.87
CA ASN A 135 16.58 3.62 -19.92
C ASN A 135 16.31 2.99 -18.54
N PRO A 136 15.28 3.45 -17.80
CA PRO A 136 14.98 2.92 -16.47
C PRO A 136 14.71 1.41 -16.55
N LEU A 137 15.18 0.67 -15.53
CA LEU A 137 14.72 -0.70 -15.31
C LEU A 137 13.20 -0.69 -15.10
N PHE A 138 12.52 -1.75 -15.54
CA PHE A 138 11.09 -1.92 -15.41
C PHE A 138 10.76 -3.35 -14.98
N VAL A 139 9.50 -3.58 -14.60
CA VAL A 139 8.94 -4.91 -14.37
C VAL A 139 7.65 -5.09 -15.15
N LEU A 140 7.27 -6.35 -15.36
CA LEU A 140 5.98 -6.69 -15.93
C LEU A 140 4.92 -6.73 -14.82
N GLY A 141 3.64 -6.58 -15.17
CA GLY A 141 2.55 -6.64 -14.19
C GLY A 141 2.43 -7.99 -13.47
N ASP A 142 2.87 -9.08 -14.09
CA ASP A 142 2.93 -10.44 -13.55
C ASP A 142 4.21 -10.74 -12.75
N THR A 143 5.22 -9.86 -12.77
CA THR A 143 6.43 -10.00 -11.95
C THR A 143 6.09 -10.05 -10.46
N LEU A 144 6.82 -10.86 -9.68
CA LEU A 144 6.60 -10.96 -8.24
C LEU A 144 6.89 -9.64 -7.52
N ALA A 145 6.07 -9.30 -6.52
CA ALA A 145 6.30 -8.14 -5.66
C ALA A 145 7.66 -8.24 -4.93
N VAL A 146 8.06 -9.45 -4.54
CA VAL A 146 9.38 -9.76 -3.96
C VAL A 146 10.52 -9.35 -4.91
N GLU A 147 10.42 -9.76 -6.17
CA GLU A 147 11.45 -9.54 -7.20
C GLU A 147 11.52 -8.05 -7.58
N ALA A 148 10.38 -7.37 -7.67
CA ALA A 148 10.33 -5.93 -7.86
C ALA A 148 10.99 -5.16 -6.70
N LEU A 149 10.74 -5.57 -5.45
CA LEU A 149 11.37 -4.99 -4.27
C LEU A 149 12.89 -5.24 -4.25
N GLN A 150 13.34 -6.45 -4.59
CA GLN A 150 14.76 -6.77 -4.72
C GLN A 150 15.44 -5.92 -5.81
N LYS A 151 14.81 -5.72 -6.97
CA LYS A 151 15.32 -4.85 -8.05
C LYS A 151 15.48 -3.40 -7.58
N MET A 152 14.52 -2.85 -6.84
CA MET A 152 14.61 -1.51 -6.23
C MET A 152 15.77 -1.39 -5.24
N VAL A 153 15.90 -2.36 -4.35
CA VAL A 153 16.92 -2.40 -3.29
C VAL A 153 18.33 -2.54 -3.88
N GLN A 154 18.53 -3.48 -4.81
CA GLN A 154 19.82 -3.68 -5.49
C GLN A 154 20.19 -2.48 -6.38
N GLY A 155 19.21 -1.94 -7.12
CA GLY A 155 19.39 -0.79 -8.00
C GLY A 155 19.44 0.57 -7.30
N LYS A 156 19.12 0.62 -5.99
CA LYS A 156 19.11 1.82 -5.15
C LYS A 156 18.16 2.93 -5.65
N PHE A 157 16.99 2.53 -6.15
CA PHE A 157 15.91 3.44 -6.58
C PHE A 157 14.58 3.04 -5.95
N ARG A 158 13.70 4.03 -5.72
CA ARG A 158 12.39 3.84 -5.08
C ARG A 158 11.27 3.54 -6.07
N HIS A 159 11.47 3.86 -7.35
CA HIS A 159 10.43 3.87 -8.37
C HIS A 159 10.77 2.91 -9.51
N LEU A 160 9.80 2.10 -9.91
CA LEU A 160 9.97 1.08 -10.95
C LEU A 160 8.77 1.14 -11.92
N PRO A 161 8.98 1.57 -13.18
CA PRO A 161 7.97 1.47 -14.23
C PRO A 161 7.38 0.07 -14.34
N VAL A 162 6.06 -0.02 -14.50
CA VAL A 162 5.34 -1.28 -14.70
C VAL A 162 4.78 -1.32 -16.12
N VAL A 163 5.22 -2.33 -16.87
CA VAL A 163 4.89 -2.55 -18.28
C VAL A 163 3.88 -3.70 -18.40
N ASP A 164 2.90 -3.55 -19.28
CA ASP A 164 1.95 -4.59 -19.64
C ASP A 164 1.72 -4.51 -21.16
N ASN A 165 1.82 -5.64 -21.87
CA ASN A 165 1.75 -5.72 -23.35
C ASN A 165 2.67 -4.73 -24.12
N GLY A 166 3.78 -4.30 -23.52
CA GLY A 166 4.72 -3.33 -24.11
C GLY A 166 4.39 -1.86 -23.83
N GLU A 167 3.26 -1.56 -23.19
CA GLU A 167 2.89 -0.21 -22.77
C GLU A 167 3.18 0.01 -21.27
N VAL A 168 3.50 1.24 -20.88
CA VAL A 168 3.70 1.57 -19.46
C VAL A 168 2.37 1.94 -18.81
N ILE A 169 1.89 1.06 -17.93
CA ILE A 169 0.58 1.20 -17.30
C ILE A 169 0.62 1.97 -15.97
N ALA A 170 1.70 1.84 -15.22
CA ALA A 170 1.79 2.32 -13.84
C ALA A 170 3.23 2.58 -13.38
N LEU A 171 3.36 3.21 -12.22
CA LEU A 171 4.62 3.37 -11.50
C LEU A 171 4.50 2.70 -10.13
N LEU A 172 5.38 1.75 -9.84
CA LEU A 172 5.47 1.10 -8.54
C LEU A 172 6.47 1.86 -7.65
N ASP A 173 6.04 2.24 -6.45
CA ASP A 173 6.91 2.81 -5.40
C ASP A 173 7.24 1.72 -4.36
N ILE A 174 8.48 1.70 -3.87
CA ILE A 174 8.95 0.82 -2.78
C ILE A 174 8.03 0.86 -1.55
N ALA A 175 7.47 2.03 -1.22
CA ALA A 175 6.52 2.18 -0.14
C ALA A 175 5.30 1.28 -0.36
N LYS A 176 4.82 1.11 -1.61
CA LYS A 176 3.66 0.24 -1.89
C LYS A 176 3.98 -1.24 -1.66
N CYS A 177 5.20 -1.69 -2.00
CA CYS A 177 5.67 -3.04 -1.67
C CYS A 177 5.74 -3.24 -0.15
N LEU A 178 6.39 -2.31 0.56
CA LEU A 178 6.56 -2.36 2.02
C LEU A 178 5.23 -2.34 2.77
N TYR A 179 4.30 -1.50 2.35
CA TYR A 179 3.00 -1.33 3.02
C TYR A 179 2.09 -2.55 2.80
N ASP A 180 2.15 -3.19 1.61
CA ASP A 180 1.46 -4.46 1.37
C ASP A 180 2.03 -5.58 2.26
N ALA A 181 3.36 -5.62 2.38
CA ALA A 181 4.11 -6.51 3.25
C ALA A 181 3.71 -6.39 4.74
N ILE A 182 3.76 -5.16 5.29
CA ILE A 182 3.39 -4.88 6.68
C ILE A 182 1.93 -5.27 6.93
N ALA A 183 0.99 -4.78 6.12
CA ALA A 183 -0.43 -5.05 6.30
C ALA A 183 -0.77 -6.55 6.19
N ARG A 184 0.00 -7.33 5.42
CA ARG A 184 -0.15 -8.80 5.34
C ARG A 184 0.40 -9.50 6.57
N MET A 185 1.54 -9.06 7.09
CA MET A 185 2.11 -9.56 8.34
C MET A 185 1.14 -9.33 9.51
N GLU A 186 0.56 -8.14 9.65
CA GLU A 186 -0.40 -7.81 10.69
C GLU A 186 -1.65 -8.71 10.62
N ARG A 187 -2.24 -8.85 9.42
CA ARG A 187 -3.39 -9.75 9.20
C ARG A 187 -3.06 -11.22 9.47
N ALA A 188 -1.85 -11.68 9.14
CA ALA A 188 -1.42 -13.04 9.45
C ALA A 188 -1.23 -13.25 10.97
N ALA A 189 -0.65 -12.27 11.67
CA ALA A 189 -0.47 -12.30 13.11
C ALA A 189 -1.83 -12.28 13.85
N GLU A 190 -2.78 -11.47 13.41
CA GLU A 190 -4.10 -11.39 14.03
C GLU A 190 -4.94 -12.65 13.79
N LYS A 191 -4.91 -13.23 12.58
CA LYS A 191 -5.49 -14.56 12.33
C LYS A 191 -4.81 -15.64 13.18
N GLY A 192 -3.49 -15.57 13.38
CA GLY A 192 -2.74 -16.45 14.27
C GLY A 192 -3.18 -16.35 15.74
N ARG A 193 -3.43 -15.13 16.24
CA ARG A 193 -3.99 -14.88 17.58
C ARG A 193 -5.41 -15.43 17.72
N ALA A 194 -6.27 -15.19 16.73
CA ALA A 194 -7.64 -15.70 16.74
C ALA A 194 -7.68 -17.24 16.78
N ILE A 195 -6.82 -17.91 16.00
CA ILE A 195 -6.67 -19.37 16.04
C ILE A 195 -6.13 -19.83 17.40
N ALA A 196 -5.09 -19.17 17.94
CA ALA A 196 -4.52 -19.51 19.24
C ALA A 196 -5.55 -19.38 20.37
N ALA A 197 -6.32 -18.28 20.40
CA ALA A 197 -7.39 -18.06 21.38
C ALA A 197 -8.52 -19.10 21.25
N ALA A 198 -8.86 -19.51 20.02
CA ALA A 198 -9.84 -20.58 19.79
C ALA A 198 -9.34 -21.94 20.29
N VAL A 199 -8.04 -22.25 20.14
CA VAL A 199 -7.42 -23.49 20.64
C VAL A 199 -7.24 -23.49 22.16
N GLU A 200 -6.86 -22.35 22.76
CA GLU A 200 -6.73 -22.21 24.23
C GLU A 200 -8.08 -22.40 24.96
N GLY A 201 -9.19 -22.08 24.29
CA GLY A 201 -10.54 -22.43 24.76
C GLY A 201 -10.85 -23.94 24.78
N VAL A 202 -10.18 -24.73 23.92
CA VAL A 202 -10.34 -26.19 23.82
C VAL A 202 -9.39 -26.92 24.78
N GLU A 203 -8.17 -26.43 24.97
CA GLU A 203 -7.15 -27.07 25.83
C GLU A 203 -7.57 -27.16 27.31
N LYS A 204 -8.51 -26.33 27.78
CA LYS A 204 -9.06 -26.41 29.15
C LYS A 204 -9.80 -27.72 29.48
N HIS A 205 -10.12 -28.56 28.49
CA HIS A 205 -10.82 -29.83 28.70
C HIS A 205 -10.04 -31.08 28.29
N TRP A 206 -8.82 -30.94 27.76
CA TRP A 206 -8.00 -32.10 27.38
C TRP A 206 -6.62 -32.02 28.03
N GLY A 207 -6.36 -32.92 28.98
CA GLY A 207 -5.08 -32.97 29.68
C GLY A 207 -3.91 -33.35 28.77
N THR A 208 -2.71 -32.97 29.22
CA THR A 208 -1.38 -33.33 28.69
C THR A 208 -0.95 -32.79 27.32
N SER A 209 -0.21 -31.66 27.40
CA SER A 209 1.13 -31.50 26.84
C SER A 209 1.33 -31.71 25.33
N VAL A 210 1.09 -30.65 24.55
CA VAL A 210 1.77 -30.41 23.27
C VAL A 210 2.47 -29.04 23.36
N ALA A 211 3.69 -28.93 22.83
CA ALA A 211 4.40 -27.65 22.79
C ALA A 211 3.68 -26.68 21.83
N GLY A 212 3.06 -25.64 22.38
CA GLY A 212 2.06 -24.84 21.66
C GLY A 212 2.61 -23.93 20.55
N PRO A 213 1.72 -23.47 19.64
CA PRO A 213 2.06 -22.63 18.48
C PRO A 213 2.66 -21.26 18.85
N ASN A 214 2.51 -20.82 20.11
CA ASN A 214 3.13 -19.59 20.62
C ASN A 214 4.65 -19.58 20.42
N THR A 215 5.33 -20.72 20.60
CA THR A 215 6.80 -20.80 20.43
C THR A 215 7.28 -20.39 19.03
N PHE A 216 6.50 -20.66 17.98
CA PHE A 216 6.86 -20.27 16.61
C PHE A 216 6.68 -18.77 16.38
N VAL A 217 5.54 -18.20 16.80
CA VAL A 217 5.25 -16.75 16.69
C VAL A 217 6.23 -15.94 17.54
N GLU A 218 6.57 -16.44 18.73
CA GLU A 218 7.46 -15.79 19.67
C GLU A 218 8.94 -15.92 19.25
N THR A 219 9.35 -17.03 18.63
CA THR A 219 10.68 -17.17 17.99
C THR A 219 10.79 -16.31 16.72
N LEU A 220 9.71 -16.18 15.93
CA LEU A 220 9.65 -15.23 14.81
C LEU A 220 9.78 -13.79 15.33
N ARG A 221 9.08 -13.45 16.42
CA ARG A 221 9.17 -12.15 17.08
C ARG A 221 10.60 -11.87 17.58
N GLU A 222 11.18 -12.79 18.35
CA GLU A 222 12.56 -12.71 18.87
C GLU A 222 13.66 -12.59 17.79
N ARG A 223 13.37 -12.95 16.52
CA ARG A 223 14.35 -12.92 15.40
C ARG A 223 14.05 -11.85 14.35
N MET A 224 12.78 -11.44 14.15
CA MET A 224 12.40 -10.31 13.29
C MET A 224 12.58 -8.95 13.97
N PHE A 225 12.35 -8.87 15.28
CA PHE A 225 12.35 -7.61 16.03
C PHE A 225 13.73 -7.30 16.64
N ARG A 226 14.73 -8.18 16.47
CA ARG A 226 16.04 -8.08 17.13
C ARG A 226 17.07 -7.12 16.53
N PRO A 227 17.21 -6.95 15.20
CA PRO A 227 18.12 -5.95 14.67
C PRO A 227 17.50 -4.56 14.89
N SER A 228 18.08 -3.81 15.82
CA SER A 228 17.82 -2.37 15.96
C SER A 228 18.57 -1.58 14.88
N LEU A 229 18.23 -0.30 14.72
CA LEU A 229 18.90 0.56 13.74
C LEU A 229 20.43 0.60 13.94
N SER A 230 20.93 0.41 15.17
CA SER A 230 22.36 0.25 15.46
C SER A 230 23.07 -0.80 14.57
N THR A 231 22.39 -1.88 14.14
CA THR A 231 23.02 -2.94 13.34
C THR A 231 23.18 -2.56 11.85
N ILE A 232 22.59 -1.45 11.41
CA ILE A 232 22.55 -1.01 10.02
C ILE A 232 23.26 0.33 9.82
N ILE A 233 23.41 1.10 10.91
CA ILE A 233 24.14 2.36 10.94
C ILE A 233 25.64 2.04 10.97
N SER A 234 26.33 2.29 9.86
CA SER A 234 27.79 2.23 9.82
C SER A 234 28.42 3.37 10.61
N GLU A 235 29.58 3.14 11.24
CA GLU A 235 30.32 4.16 12.02
C GLU A 235 30.64 5.44 11.21
N ASN A 236 30.75 5.33 9.89
CA ASN A 236 30.97 6.44 8.96
C ASN A 236 29.68 6.98 8.30
N SER A 237 28.54 6.90 8.99
CA SER A 237 27.25 7.38 8.46
C SER A 237 27.27 8.89 8.20
N LYS A 238 26.86 9.31 7.00
CA LYS A 238 26.95 10.71 6.56
C LYS A 238 25.64 11.44 6.78
N VAL A 239 25.68 12.50 7.60
CA VAL A 239 24.51 13.36 7.88
C VAL A 239 24.64 14.68 7.13
N ALA A 240 23.65 15.00 6.30
CA ALA A 240 23.51 16.34 5.74
C ALA A 240 22.88 17.27 6.80
N THR A 241 23.68 17.78 7.73
CA THR A 241 23.22 18.74 8.73
C THR A 241 23.22 20.16 8.16
N VAL A 242 22.14 20.92 8.33
CA VAL A 242 22.00 22.32 7.89
C VAL A 242 21.42 23.19 9.01
N ALA A 243 21.67 24.50 8.96
CA ALA A 243 21.05 25.48 9.85
C ALA A 243 19.67 25.91 9.30
N PRO A 244 18.71 26.36 10.15
CA PRO A 244 17.44 26.91 9.68
C PRO A 244 17.61 28.14 8.77
N THR A 245 18.73 28.86 8.91
CA THR A 245 19.11 30.04 8.13
C THR A 245 19.79 29.71 6.80
N ASP A 246 20.25 28.47 6.59
CA ASP A 246 20.85 28.06 5.32
C ASP A 246 19.81 28.17 4.20
N THR A 247 20.28 28.32 2.95
CA THR A 247 19.40 28.36 1.78
C THR A 247 19.11 26.95 1.27
N VAL A 248 17.98 26.79 0.58
CA VAL A 248 17.63 25.51 -0.08
C VAL A 248 18.70 25.09 -1.09
N LEU A 249 19.36 26.04 -1.76
CA LEU A 249 20.51 25.77 -2.62
C LEU A 249 21.69 25.17 -1.86
N THR A 250 22.08 25.74 -0.72
CA THR A 250 23.14 25.20 0.15
C THR A 250 22.81 23.80 0.65
N ALA A 251 21.57 23.57 1.08
CA ALA A 251 21.09 22.25 1.48
C ALA A 251 21.14 21.25 0.32
N SER A 252 20.71 21.65 -0.89
CA SER A 252 20.74 20.81 -2.10
C SER A 252 22.17 20.42 -2.50
N LYS A 253 23.13 21.35 -2.39
CA LYS A 253 24.55 21.09 -2.63
C LYS A 253 25.11 20.07 -1.63
N LYS A 254 24.77 20.21 -0.34
CA LYS A 254 25.17 19.25 0.71
C LYS A 254 24.54 17.86 0.53
N MET A 255 23.27 17.79 0.10
CA MET A 255 22.62 16.53 -0.26
C MET A 255 23.34 15.84 -1.44
N LEU A 256 23.71 16.59 -2.48
CA LEU A 256 24.48 16.07 -3.63
C LEU A 256 25.86 15.54 -3.20
N GLU A 257 26.61 16.32 -2.42
CA GLU A 257 27.96 15.95 -1.94
C GLU A 257 27.95 14.65 -1.13
N LEU A 258 27.02 14.54 -0.19
CA LEU A 258 26.89 13.37 0.69
C LEU A 258 26.08 12.22 0.05
N LYS A 259 25.52 12.44 -1.15
CA LYS A 259 24.70 11.50 -1.95
C LYS A 259 23.38 11.06 -1.29
N VAL A 260 22.86 11.89 -0.39
CA VAL A 260 21.59 11.69 0.34
C VAL A 260 20.42 12.44 -0.34
N SER A 261 19.19 12.15 0.07
CA SER A 261 17.95 12.80 -0.43
C SER A 261 17.21 13.60 0.66
N SER A 262 17.84 13.78 1.81
CA SER A 262 17.32 14.57 2.94
C SER A 262 18.47 15.23 3.71
N ALA A 263 18.14 16.27 4.45
CA ALA A 263 19.03 17.02 5.32
C ALA A 263 18.33 17.31 6.65
N VAL A 264 19.02 17.08 7.77
CA VAL A 264 18.49 17.38 9.10
C VAL A 264 18.81 18.82 9.44
N VAL A 265 17.81 19.54 9.90
CA VAL A 265 17.95 20.91 10.36
C VAL A 265 18.22 20.83 11.85
N ALA A 266 19.47 21.04 12.24
CA ALA A 266 19.89 20.86 13.64
C ALA A 266 20.13 22.20 14.33
N ILE A 267 19.75 22.27 15.60
CA ILE A 267 20.13 23.34 16.53
C ILE A 267 20.80 22.62 17.70
N GLU A 268 22.05 22.96 18.00
CA GLU A 268 22.84 22.31 19.07
C GLU A 268 22.84 20.77 18.96
N ASN A 269 23.06 20.24 17.75
CA ASN A 269 23.00 18.82 17.36
C ASN A 269 21.64 18.10 17.53
N LYS A 270 20.59 18.78 18.03
CA LYS A 270 19.23 18.22 18.16
C LYS A 270 18.40 18.47 16.90
N PRO A 271 17.49 17.55 16.52
CA PRO A 271 16.66 17.68 15.31
C PRO A 271 15.56 18.73 15.50
N GLY A 272 15.73 19.93 14.92
CA GLY A 272 14.67 20.95 14.85
C GLY A 272 13.76 20.79 13.62
N GLY A 273 14.24 20.12 12.58
CA GLY A 273 13.50 19.90 11.33
C GLY A 273 14.17 18.90 10.40
N ILE A 274 13.49 18.55 9.31
CA ILE A 274 14.06 17.82 8.18
C ILE A 274 13.63 18.47 6.86
N LEU A 275 14.54 18.54 5.89
CA LEU A 275 14.25 18.94 4.52
C LEU A 275 14.54 17.77 3.58
N THR A 276 13.57 17.37 2.77
CA THR A 276 13.71 16.30 1.77
C THR A 276 13.67 16.83 0.33
N SER A 277 14.11 16.03 -0.64
CA SER A 277 13.91 16.32 -2.07
C SER A 277 12.44 16.61 -2.42
N ARG A 278 11.49 15.93 -1.77
CA ARG A 278 10.05 16.15 -1.95
C ARG A 278 9.61 17.52 -1.45
N ASP A 279 10.16 18.00 -0.33
CA ASP A 279 9.85 19.33 0.21
C ASP A 279 10.39 20.44 -0.72
N ILE A 280 11.57 20.24 -1.31
CA ILE A 280 12.13 21.16 -2.30
C ILE A 280 11.21 21.25 -3.53
N LEU A 281 10.73 20.12 -4.05
CA LEU A 281 9.77 20.11 -5.16
C LEU A 281 8.44 20.79 -4.78
N MET A 282 7.82 20.38 -3.67
CA MET A 282 6.45 20.75 -3.31
C MET A 282 6.31 22.15 -2.69
N ARG A 283 7.31 22.60 -1.92
CA ARG A 283 7.25 23.84 -1.11
C ARG A 283 8.16 24.96 -1.63
N VAL A 284 9.10 24.66 -2.52
CA VAL A 284 10.00 25.66 -3.14
C VAL A 284 9.64 25.82 -4.61
N ILE A 285 9.88 24.79 -5.44
CA ILE A 285 9.73 24.87 -6.90
C ILE A 285 8.26 25.09 -7.29
N ALA A 286 7.34 24.26 -6.78
CA ALA A 286 5.91 24.39 -7.08
C ALA A 286 5.27 25.66 -6.51
N GLN A 287 5.96 26.39 -5.63
CA GLN A 287 5.55 27.67 -5.06
C GLN A 287 6.25 28.87 -5.73
N ASN A 288 7.03 28.64 -6.78
CA ASN A 288 7.85 29.65 -7.49
C ASN A 288 8.81 30.41 -6.57
N LEU A 289 9.34 29.75 -5.54
CA LEU A 289 10.31 30.35 -4.62
C LEU A 289 11.75 30.11 -5.11
N PRO A 290 12.62 31.13 -5.12
CA PRO A 290 14.02 30.98 -5.52
C PRO A 290 14.82 30.13 -4.50
N PRO A 291 15.42 28.98 -4.89
CA PRO A 291 16.20 28.14 -3.99
C PRO A 291 17.42 28.83 -3.35
N GLU A 292 17.99 29.81 -4.04
CA GLU A 292 19.18 30.55 -3.65
C GLU A 292 18.95 31.56 -2.51
N SER A 293 17.71 32.00 -2.29
CA SER A 293 17.37 32.93 -1.19
C SER A 293 16.26 32.41 -0.26
N THR A 294 15.63 31.29 -0.58
CA THR A 294 14.65 30.63 0.32
C THR A 294 15.40 29.88 1.41
N THR A 295 15.12 30.21 2.68
CA THR A 295 15.74 29.55 3.82
C THR A 295 15.13 28.17 4.09
N VAL A 296 15.96 27.23 4.56
CA VAL A 296 15.55 25.88 4.95
C VAL A 296 14.44 25.94 6.00
N GLY A 297 14.57 26.78 7.02
CA GLY A 297 13.59 26.93 8.11
C GLY A 297 12.18 27.33 7.66
N LYS A 298 12.04 27.97 6.48
CA LYS A 298 10.74 28.34 5.88
C LYS A 298 10.00 27.14 5.25
N VAL A 299 10.74 26.11 4.82
CA VAL A 299 10.19 25.01 3.99
C VAL A 299 10.45 23.61 4.56
N MET A 300 11.26 23.46 5.60
CA MET A 300 11.47 22.20 6.31
C MET A 300 10.18 21.67 6.93
N THR A 301 10.10 20.35 7.10
CA THR A 301 9.15 19.73 8.02
C THR A 301 9.69 19.92 9.44
N GLN A 302 8.96 20.65 10.27
CA GLN A 302 9.34 20.94 11.66
C GLN A 302 9.12 19.71 12.55
N SER A 303 9.93 19.55 13.60
CA SER A 303 9.80 18.48 14.60
C SER A 303 9.53 17.09 14.00
N PRO A 304 10.42 16.56 13.14
CA PRO A 304 10.23 15.26 12.53
C PRO A 304 10.17 14.16 13.58
N GLU A 305 9.37 13.13 13.31
CA GLU A 305 9.48 11.85 14.02
C GLU A 305 10.92 11.34 13.95
N CYS A 306 11.42 10.81 15.05
CA CYS A 306 12.80 10.37 15.20
C CYS A 306 12.83 8.99 15.88
N ALA A 307 13.73 8.12 15.41
CA ALA A 307 14.05 6.87 16.09
C ALA A 307 15.29 7.03 16.98
N THR A 308 15.55 6.03 17.82
CA THR A 308 16.84 5.89 18.52
C THR A 308 17.68 4.80 17.87
N ILE A 309 18.98 4.76 18.16
CA ILE A 309 19.84 3.62 17.75
C ILE A 309 19.32 2.25 18.22
N ASP A 310 18.57 2.23 19.33
CA ASP A 310 18.02 1.02 19.95
C ASP A 310 16.63 0.64 19.37
N THR A 311 15.99 1.51 18.55
CA THR A 311 14.70 1.24 17.90
C THR A 311 14.80 0.04 16.93
N PRO A 312 13.88 -0.95 17.00
CA PRO A 312 13.81 -2.07 16.07
C PRO A 312 13.62 -1.64 14.60
N ILE A 313 14.27 -2.33 13.66
CA ILE A 313 14.10 -2.10 12.21
C ILE A 313 12.62 -2.14 11.80
N LEU A 314 11.85 -3.10 12.33
CA LEU A 314 10.44 -3.25 11.98
C LEU A 314 9.61 -2.08 12.50
N GLU A 315 9.85 -1.64 13.74
CA GLU A 315 9.19 -0.46 14.33
C GLU A 315 9.47 0.79 13.49
N ALA A 316 10.72 1.01 13.06
CA ALA A 316 11.07 2.10 12.16
C ALA A 316 10.33 2.04 10.81
N LEU A 317 10.07 0.84 10.25
CA LEU A 317 9.27 0.66 9.05
C LEU A 317 7.77 0.96 9.28
N HIS A 318 7.22 0.60 10.45
CA HIS A 318 5.87 1.01 10.86
C HIS A 318 5.77 2.53 11.04
N THR A 319 6.72 3.16 11.75
CA THR A 319 6.77 4.62 11.93
C THR A 319 6.81 5.37 10.58
N MET A 320 7.60 4.88 9.61
CA MET A 320 7.59 5.37 8.22
C MET A 320 6.26 5.09 7.49
N HIS A 321 5.62 3.95 7.75
CA HIS A 321 4.32 3.63 7.17
C HIS A 321 3.23 4.58 7.67
N ASP A 322 3.10 4.74 8.98
CA ASP A 322 2.00 5.47 9.59
C ASP A 322 2.13 6.97 9.36
N GLY A 323 3.33 7.51 9.55
CA GLY A 323 3.65 8.92 9.29
C GLY A 323 3.76 9.32 7.80
N LYS A 324 3.65 8.36 6.87
CA LYS A 324 3.74 8.56 5.40
C LYS A 324 5.01 9.28 4.95
N PHE A 325 6.13 9.04 5.62
CA PHE A 325 7.46 9.54 5.28
C PHE A 325 8.44 8.39 5.06
N LEU A 326 9.52 8.65 4.30
CA LEU A 326 10.50 7.63 3.88
C LEU A 326 11.91 7.92 4.38
N HIS A 327 12.05 8.87 5.31
CA HIS A 327 13.29 9.32 5.93
C HIS A 327 13.04 9.48 7.42
N LEU A 328 13.91 8.90 8.25
CA LEU A 328 13.79 8.89 9.70
C LEU A 328 15.14 9.27 10.31
N PRO A 329 15.27 10.45 10.95
CA PRO A 329 16.42 10.77 11.79
C PRO A 329 16.56 9.74 12.91
N VAL A 330 17.79 9.35 13.21
CA VAL A 330 18.14 8.43 14.28
C VAL A 330 19.03 9.14 15.29
N LEU A 331 18.63 9.07 16.55
CA LEU A 331 19.28 9.76 17.66
C LEU A 331 20.08 8.80 18.53
N ASP A 332 21.15 9.31 19.13
CA ASP A 332 21.83 8.65 20.25
C ASP A 332 21.07 8.85 21.57
N ARG A 333 21.67 8.37 22.66
CA ARG A 333 21.10 8.44 24.02
C ARG A 333 21.12 9.86 24.61
N ASP A 334 21.91 10.77 24.05
CA ASP A 334 21.98 12.17 24.44
C ASP A 334 21.01 13.05 23.63
N GLY A 335 20.29 12.45 22.67
CA GLY A 335 19.33 13.12 21.78
C GLY A 335 19.98 13.84 20.60
N SER A 336 21.26 13.57 20.30
CA SER A 336 21.97 14.13 19.15
C SER A 336 21.73 13.27 17.90
N VAL A 337 21.70 13.92 16.74
CA VAL A 337 21.45 13.25 15.45
C VAL A 337 22.67 12.44 15.00
N VAL A 338 22.54 11.11 15.00
CA VAL A 338 23.57 10.18 14.52
C VAL A 338 23.50 10.02 13.00
N THR A 339 22.29 9.85 12.44
CA THR A 339 22.08 9.75 10.99
C THR A 339 20.63 9.99 10.55
N VAL A 340 20.38 9.92 9.25
CA VAL A 340 19.04 9.71 8.68
C VAL A 340 19.05 8.40 7.90
N VAL A 341 18.22 7.45 8.33
CA VAL A 341 17.96 6.25 7.54
C VAL A 341 16.80 6.53 6.58
N ASP A 342 16.87 5.95 5.37
CA ASP A 342 15.77 6.00 4.42
C ASP A 342 15.15 4.60 4.23
N VAL A 343 13.94 4.56 3.66
CA VAL A 343 13.20 3.32 3.46
C VAL A 343 13.99 2.28 2.65
N LEU A 344 14.87 2.71 1.73
CA LEU A 344 15.72 1.81 0.94
C LEU A 344 16.80 1.16 1.81
N HIS A 345 17.48 1.93 2.66
CA HIS A 345 18.48 1.40 3.59
C HIS A 345 17.86 0.46 4.63
N ILE A 346 16.72 0.82 5.22
CA ILE A 346 16.05 -0.06 6.20
C ILE A 346 15.54 -1.34 5.51
N THR A 347 14.91 -1.24 4.33
CA THR A 347 14.43 -2.42 3.58
C THR A 347 15.60 -3.29 3.11
N HIS A 348 16.70 -2.70 2.64
CA HIS A 348 17.92 -3.43 2.30
C HIS A 348 18.44 -4.21 3.51
N ALA A 349 18.52 -3.59 4.69
CA ALA A 349 18.98 -4.27 5.88
C ALA A 349 18.03 -5.40 6.32
N ALA A 350 16.71 -5.14 6.32
CA ALA A 350 15.71 -6.15 6.61
C ALA A 350 15.80 -7.39 5.69
N ILE A 351 16.22 -7.21 4.42
CA ILE A 351 16.50 -8.31 3.48
C ILE A 351 17.90 -8.90 3.71
N ALA A 352 18.93 -8.09 4.00
CA ALA A 352 20.30 -8.54 4.17
C ALA A 352 20.52 -9.39 5.43
N THR A 353 19.80 -9.10 6.52
CA THR A 353 19.77 -9.93 7.74
C THR A 353 19.21 -11.34 7.45
N VAL A 354 18.40 -11.51 6.40
CA VAL A 354 17.97 -12.83 5.90
C VAL A 354 19.08 -13.54 5.11
N GLY A 355 19.82 -12.80 4.28
CA GLY A 355 20.81 -13.36 3.36
C GLY A 355 22.16 -13.74 3.99
N ASN A 356 22.63 -13.03 5.02
CA ASN A 356 24.03 -13.13 5.49
C ASN A 356 24.26 -14.06 6.70
N SER A 357 23.37 -15.02 6.96
CA SER A 357 23.59 -16.06 8.00
C SER A 357 24.50 -17.19 7.47
N GLY A 358 25.76 -16.84 7.19
CA GLY A 358 26.72 -17.66 6.44
C GLY A 358 27.95 -18.14 7.22
N ALA A 359 27.80 -18.50 8.51
CA ALA A 359 28.81 -19.28 9.24
C ALA A 359 28.14 -20.08 10.38
N THR A 360 28.44 -21.38 10.44
CA THR A 360 28.01 -22.34 11.49
C THR A 360 26.49 -22.44 11.77
N GLY A 361 25.81 -23.29 10.99
CA GLY A 361 24.76 -24.17 11.52
C GLY A 361 23.33 -23.64 11.70
N SER A 362 22.58 -23.47 10.61
CA SER A 362 21.19 -23.98 10.48
C SER A 362 20.58 -23.61 9.11
N GLU A 363 20.69 -24.52 8.15
CA GLU A 363 20.17 -24.41 6.78
C GLU A 363 18.64 -24.23 6.71
N ALA A 364 17.93 -24.55 7.80
CA ALA A 364 16.50 -24.30 7.94
C ALA A 364 16.16 -22.80 8.11
N THR A 365 17.05 -21.99 8.70
CA THR A 365 16.68 -20.64 9.20
C THR A 365 16.75 -19.52 8.16
N SER A 366 17.71 -19.54 7.23
CA SER A 366 17.72 -18.64 6.06
C SER A 366 16.45 -18.84 5.22
N SER A 367 16.03 -20.11 5.07
CA SER A 367 14.79 -20.45 4.39
C SER A 367 13.55 -19.87 5.07
N MET A 368 13.54 -19.65 6.39
CA MET A 368 12.31 -19.28 7.11
C MET A 368 11.90 -17.82 6.93
N MET A 369 12.83 -16.87 6.81
CA MET A 369 12.44 -15.47 6.54
C MET A 369 12.22 -15.21 5.05
N GLN A 370 12.89 -15.95 4.17
CA GLN A 370 12.53 -15.98 2.76
C GLN A 370 11.15 -16.64 2.58
N ARG A 371 10.85 -17.76 3.24
CA ARG A 371 9.49 -18.34 3.32
C ARG A 371 8.49 -17.44 4.05
N PHE A 372 8.90 -16.58 4.97
CA PHE A 372 8.01 -15.57 5.56
C PHE A 372 7.67 -14.53 4.50
N TRP A 373 8.65 -13.98 3.79
CA TRP A 373 8.38 -13.05 2.69
C TRP A 373 7.59 -13.71 1.57
N ASP A 374 7.90 -14.95 1.22
CA ASP A 374 7.18 -15.76 0.23
C ASP A 374 5.86 -16.33 0.78
N SER A 375 5.54 -16.21 2.07
CA SER A 375 4.21 -16.58 2.64
C SER A 375 3.34 -15.34 2.80
N ALA A 376 3.90 -14.28 3.39
CA ALA A 376 3.36 -12.93 3.37
C ALA A 376 3.34 -12.31 1.96
N MET A 377 3.87 -12.96 0.93
CA MET A 377 3.66 -12.61 -0.48
C MET A 377 3.04 -13.72 -1.33
N SER A 378 3.24 -15.02 -1.08
CA SER A 378 2.60 -16.10 -1.88
C SER A 378 1.44 -16.84 -1.19
N SER A 379 0.97 -16.39 -0.01
CA SER A 379 -0.41 -16.75 0.38
C SER A 379 -1.36 -16.17 -0.67
N GLY A 380 -2.17 -17.04 -1.28
CA GLY A 380 -3.16 -16.63 -2.26
C GLY A 380 -4.27 -15.75 -1.66
N PRO A 381 -5.28 -15.38 -2.45
CA PRO A 381 -6.55 -15.01 -1.84
C PRO A 381 -7.02 -16.20 -1.00
N LEU A 382 -7.27 -15.95 0.29
CA LEU A 382 -8.35 -16.66 0.94
C LEU A 382 -9.58 -15.93 0.44
N ASP A 383 -10.29 -16.56 -0.51
CA ASP A 383 -11.63 -16.10 -0.87
C ASP A 383 -12.52 -16.21 0.38
N ASP A 384 -13.44 -15.27 0.57
CA ASP A 384 -14.26 -15.13 1.79
C ASP A 384 -15.40 -16.18 1.88
N ASP A 385 -15.20 -17.38 1.31
CA ASP A 385 -16.20 -18.44 1.17
C ASP A 385 -15.81 -19.72 1.95
N ASP A 386 -16.06 -19.76 3.27
CA ASP A 386 -16.34 -21.03 3.99
C ASP A 386 -17.26 -20.81 5.20
N ASP A 387 -18.46 -20.28 4.95
CA ASP A 387 -19.54 -20.24 5.93
C ASP A 387 -20.41 -21.50 5.79
N SER A 388 -20.03 -22.60 6.46
CA SER A 388 -20.85 -23.82 6.51
C SER A 388 -20.69 -24.66 7.79
N ARG A 389 -21.39 -24.21 8.83
CA ARG A 389 -22.16 -25.03 9.80
C ARG A 389 -21.46 -26.23 10.47
N SER A 390 -21.41 -26.21 11.81
CA SER A 390 -22.51 -26.83 12.59
C SER A 390 -22.45 -26.50 14.08
N GLU A 391 -23.61 -26.58 14.73
CA GLU A 391 -23.89 -26.15 16.10
C GLU A 391 -23.30 -27.07 17.18
N GLY A 392 -23.02 -26.48 18.36
CA GLY A 392 -22.33 -27.14 19.48
C GLY A 392 -22.82 -26.76 20.89
N SER A 393 -24.14 -26.56 21.06
CA SER A 393 -24.87 -26.70 22.35
C SER A 393 -24.72 -25.65 23.49
N THR A 394 -25.91 -25.33 24.05
CA THR A 394 -26.24 -25.00 25.45
C THR A 394 -25.88 -23.67 26.12
N LYS A 395 -26.95 -22.96 26.52
CA LYS A 395 -27.02 -21.84 27.48
C LYS A 395 -26.51 -22.22 28.88
N VAL A 396 -25.87 -21.27 29.56
CA VAL A 396 -26.12 -20.93 31.00
C VAL A 396 -26.00 -19.41 31.16
N ALA A 397 -26.68 -18.82 32.14
CA ALA A 397 -26.73 -17.37 32.41
C ALA A 397 -26.08 -17.01 33.77
N SER A 398 -26.19 -15.73 34.16
CA SER A 398 -25.76 -15.12 35.44
C SER A 398 -24.25 -14.78 35.56
N GLU A 399 -23.80 -13.75 36.28
CA GLU A 399 -24.50 -12.74 37.11
C GLU A 399 -23.69 -11.42 37.25
N VAL A 400 -24.16 -10.47 38.08
CA VAL A 400 -23.75 -9.05 38.15
C VAL A 400 -22.89 -8.71 39.39
N ALA A 401 -22.20 -7.55 39.36
CA ALA A 401 -21.62 -6.76 40.49
C ALA A 401 -20.15 -7.06 40.89
N ASP A 402 -19.33 -6.15 41.45
CA ASP A 402 -19.50 -4.71 41.77
C ASP A 402 -18.14 -3.92 41.85
N MET A 403 -18.24 -2.60 42.07
CA MET A 403 -17.23 -1.52 42.26
C MET A 403 -15.96 -1.78 43.10
N GLY A 404 -14.87 -1.01 42.85
CA GLY A 404 -13.76 -0.87 43.83
C GLY A 404 -12.46 -0.09 43.50
N ARG A 405 -12.50 1.21 43.14
CA ARG A 405 -11.41 2.24 43.20
C ARG A 405 -9.91 1.84 43.38
N SER A 406 -9.02 2.30 42.47
CA SER A 406 -8.11 3.44 42.72
C SER A 406 -7.24 3.79 41.49
N ALA A 407 -6.83 5.07 41.39
CA ALA A 407 -6.27 5.75 40.22
C ALA A 407 -4.90 5.27 39.69
N PHE A 408 -4.79 5.14 38.37
CA PHE A 408 -3.63 5.49 37.54
C PHE A 408 -4.12 5.84 36.12
N PHE A 409 -3.56 6.87 35.47
CA PHE A 409 -3.85 7.24 34.07
C PHE A 409 -2.81 6.64 33.11
N PRO A 410 -3.25 5.93 32.05
CA PRO A 410 -2.53 5.81 30.78
C PRO A 410 -3.24 6.62 29.66
N PRO A 411 -2.58 6.89 28.52
CA PRO A 411 -3.12 7.74 27.47
C PRO A 411 -4.29 7.10 26.69
N SER A 412 -5.22 7.94 26.24
CA SER A 412 -6.39 7.55 25.44
C SER A 412 -5.97 6.90 24.10
N GLY A 413 -6.59 5.84 23.60
CA GLY A 413 -7.95 5.38 23.84
C GLY A 413 -8.81 5.73 22.61
N LEU A 414 -8.89 4.80 21.65
CA LEU A 414 -9.73 4.95 20.45
C LEU A 414 -11.18 5.21 20.87
N SER A 415 -11.72 6.40 20.55
CA SER A 415 -13.13 6.69 20.80
C SER A 415 -13.98 5.73 19.97
N SER A 416 -14.79 4.90 20.64
CA SER A 416 -15.79 3.99 20.04
C SER A 416 -16.89 4.74 19.28
N THR A 417 -16.99 6.05 19.49
CA THR A 417 -17.93 6.92 18.78
C THR A 417 -17.28 7.63 17.60
N PHE A 418 -18.04 7.85 16.53
CA PHE A 418 -17.62 8.65 15.37
C PHE A 418 -18.72 9.62 14.93
N GLY A 419 -18.34 10.64 14.18
CA GLY A 419 -19.26 11.65 13.68
C GLY A 419 -19.98 11.23 12.38
N PHE A 420 -21.25 11.57 12.26
CA PHE A 420 -22.06 11.35 11.07
C PHE A 420 -22.84 12.62 10.71
N LYS A 421 -23.07 12.80 9.40
CA LYS A 421 -23.87 13.88 8.83
C LYS A 421 -24.94 13.28 7.94
N ILE A 422 -26.19 13.70 8.11
CA ILE A 422 -27.31 13.21 7.29
C ILE A 422 -28.27 14.36 6.97
N GLN A 423 -28.79 14.39 5.75
CA GLN A 423 -29.70 15.44 5.30
C GLN A 423 -31.15 14.96 5.37
N ASP A 424 -32.04 15.82 5.88
CA ASP A 424 -33.47 15.54 5.94
C ASP A 424 -34.23 15.97 4.66
N LYS A 425 -35.52 15.63 4.55
CA LYS A 425 -36.33 15.96 3.37
C LYS A 425 -36.54 17.47 3.17
N GLN A 426 -36.30 18.28 4.20
CA GLN A 426 -36.35 19.74 4.15
C GLN A 426 -34.98 20.36 3.79
N GLY A 427 -33.98 19.52 3.50
CA GLY A 427 -32.63 19.93 3.12
C GLY A 427 -31.74 20.30 4.31
N ARG A 428 -32.19 20.15 5.55
CA ARG A 428 -31.41 20.51 6.76
C ARG A 428 -30.41 19.40 7.07
N MET A 429 -29.19 19.79 7.45
CA MET A 429 -28.09 18.87 7.72
C MET A 429 -27.98 18.58 9.22
N HIS A 430 -28.34 17.37 9.62
CA HIS A 430 -28.18 16.87 10.98
C HIS A 430 -26.75 16.36 11.19
N ARG A 431 -26.18 16.62 12.36
CA ARG A 431 -24.87 16.08 12.78
C ARG A 431 -25.02 15.39 14.12
N PHE A 432 -24.46 14.21 14.26
CA PHE A 432 -24.51 13.43 15.50
C PHE A 432 -23.26 12.57 15.61
N ASN A 433 -22.97 12.10 16.82
CA ASN A 433 -22.01 11.03 17.05
C ASN A 433 -22.79 9.80 17.50
N CYS A 434 -22.40 8.61 17.05
CA CYS A 434 -22.89 7.34 17.59
C CYS A 434 -21.73 6.34 17.69
N GLU A 435 -21.95 5.25 18.42
CA GLU A 435 -21.05 4.11 18.43
C GLU A 435 -21.00 3.46 17.03
N THR A 436 -19.85 2.88 16.70
CA THR A 436 -19.56 2.38 15.34
C THR A 436 -19.42 0.87 15.26
N SER A 437 -19.64 0.19 16.39
CA SER A 437 -19.65 -1.27 16.52
C SER A 437 -20.92 -1.93 16.00
N SER A 438 -22.04 -1.20 15.87
CA SER A 438 -23.26 -1.76 15.29
C SER A 438 -24.03 -0.79 14.39
N LEU A 439 -24.42 -1.28 13.22
CA LEU A 439 -25.30 -0.61 12.27
C LEU A 439 -26.70 -0.39 12.87
N THR A 440 -27.15 -1.25 13.80
CA THR A 440 -28.43 -1.07 14.50
C THR A 440 -28.44 0.21 15.34
N GLU A 441 -27.32 0.58 15.96
CA GLU A 441 -27.18 1.80 16.77
C GLU A 441 -27.10 3.05 15.89
N LEU A 442 -26.44 2.95 14.73
CA LEU A 442 -26.47 3.98 13.70
C LEU A 442 -27.89 4.20 13.16
N ILE A 443 -28.61 3.12 12.80
CA ILE A 443 -30.02 3.19 12.35
C ILE A 443 -30.90 3.81 13.45
N THR A 444 -30.74 3.40 14.70
CA THR A 444 -31.46 3.98 15.85
C THR A 444 -31.17 5.47 15.99
N SER A 445 -29.91 5.89 15.83
CA SER A 445 -29.50 7.30 15.86
C SER A 445 -30.10 8.10 14.70
N ILE A 446 -30.21 7.52 13.51
CA ILE A 446 -30.89 8.10 12.34
C ILE A 446 -32.40 8.24 12.61
N LEU A 447 -33.06 7.19 13.13
CA LEU A 447 -34.48 7.21 13.49
C LEU A 447 -34.82 8.28 14.54
N GLN A 448 -33.95 8.51 15.53
CA GLN A 448 -34.11 9.58 16.51
C GLN A 448 -33.95 11.01 15.94
N ARG A 449 -33.60 11.17 14.65
CA ARG A 449 -33.43 12.48 13.99
C ARG A 449 -34.37 12.65 12.80
N LEU A 450 -34.61 11.58 12.05
CA LEU A 450 -35.38 11.55 10.80
C LEU A 450 -36.62 10.64 10.87
N GLY A 451 -37.07 10.23 12.07
CA GLY A 451 -38.12 9.22 12.23
C GLY A 451 -39.46 9.52 11.55
N ASP A 452 -39.83 10.80 11.43
CA ASP A 452 -41.03 11.23 10.68
C ASP A 452 -40.80 11.30 9.16
N ASP A 453 -39.55 11.41 8.73
CA ASP A 453 -39.13 11.45 7.33
C ASP A 453 -38.90 10.05 6.73
N ILE A 454 -38.79 9.00 7.54
CA ILE A 454 -38.51 7.62 7.08
C ILE A 454 -39.81 6.84 6.93
N ASP A 455 -40.06 6.33 5.72
CA ASP A 455 -41.23 5.51 5.43
C ASP A 455 -41.07 4.10 6.01
N LYS A 456 -41.96 3.73 6.95
CA LYS A 456 -41.98 2.41 7.60
C LYS A 456 -42.40 1.29 6.64
N LEU A 457 -43.07 1.61 5.54
CA LEU A 457 -43.50 0.66 4.50
C LEU A 457 -42.48 0.54 3.37
N ASN A 458 -41.53 1.48 3.26
CA ASN A 458 -40.47 1.48 2.24
C ASN A 458 -39.15 1.95 2.86
N LEU A 459 -38.45 1.03 3.53
CA LEU A 459 -37.20 1.30 4.24
C LEU A 459 -36.06 1.65 3.27
N PRO A 460 -35.29 2.71 3.52
CA PRO A 460 -34.18 3.08 2.66
C PRO A 460 -32.94 2.22 2.90
N GLN A 461 -32.11 2.10 1.86
CA GLN A 461 -30.71 1.71 2.03
C GLN A 461 -29.92 2.91 2.57
N ILE A 462 -28.95 2.64 3.45
CA ILE A 462 -28.01 3.64 3.93
C ILE A 462 -26.77 3.56 3.04
N LEU A 463 -26.33 4.71 2.54
CA LEU A 463 -25.08 4.86 1.80
C LEU A 463 -24.21 5.92 2.46
N TYR A 464 -22.89 5.84 2.28
CA TYR A 464 -21.96 6.92 2.62
C TYR A 464 -21.28 7.48 1.35
N GLU A 465 -20.85 8.74 1.43
CA GLU A 465 -19.98 9.37 0.43
C GLU A 465 -18.52 9.06 0.80
N ASP A 466 -17.75 8.43 -0.10
CA ASP A 466 -16.32 8.12 0.09
C ASP A 466 -15.39 9.22 -0.46
N ASP A 467 -14.07 9.01 -0.43
CA ASP A 467 -13.07 10.00 -0.83
C ASP A 467 -12.94 10.22 -2.34
N ASP A 468 -13.44 9.29 -3.16
CA ASP A 468 -13.61 9.44 -4.61
C ASP A 468 -14.97 10.10 -4.96
N HIS A 469 -15.79 10.43 -3.95
CA HIS A 469 -17.17 10.94 -4.02
C HIS A 469 -18.22 9.95 -4.53
N ASP A 470 -17.92 8.64 -4.49
CA ASP A 470 -18.87 7.59 -4.79
C ASP A 470 -19.81 7.32 -3.60
N LYS A 471 -21.01 6.80 -3.91
CA LYS A 471 -22.02 6.44 -2.90
C LYS A 471 -21.98 4.94 -2.63
N VAL A 472 -21.35 4.57 -1.53
CA VAL A 472 -21.11 3.17 -1.14
C VAL A 472 -22.14 2.73 -0.09
N ILE A 473 -22.72 1.53 -0.25
CA ILE A 473 -23.78 1.01 0.62
C ILE A 473 -23.20 0.58 1.98
N LEU A 474 -23.92 0.86 3.07
CA LEU A 474 -23.72 0.28 4.40
C LEU A 474 -24.82 -0.75 4.65
N SER A 475 -24.45 -2.04 4.63
CA SER A 475 -25.38 -3.18 4.76
C SER A 475 -25.13 -4.04 6.00
N SER A 476 -23.96 -3.95 6.61
CA SER A 476 -23.52 -4.73 7.77
C SER A 476 -22.76 -3.88 8.80
N ASP A 477 -22.61 -4.42 10.01
CA ASP A 477 -21.77 -3.84 11.07
C ASP A 477 -20.29 -3.73 10.61
N THR A 478 -19.82 -4.70 9.82
CA THR A 478 -18.48 -4.68 9.20
C THR A 478 -18.30 -3.56 8.18
N ASP A 479 -19.32 -3.24 7.36
CA ASP A 479 -19.26 -2.11 6.43
C ASP A 479 -19.14 -0.78 7.18
N LEU A 480 -19.88 -0.63 8.28
CA LEU A 480 -19.85 0.55 9.12
C LEU A 480 -18.46 0.76 9.76
N ILE A 481 -17.89 -0.29 10.35
CA ILE A 481 -16.55 -0.25 10.93
C ILE A 481 -15.52 0.11 9.85
N ALA A 482 -15.54 -0.57 8.70
CA ALA A 482 -14.61 -0.31 7.60
C ALA A 482 -14.71 1.13 7.06
N ALA A 483 -15.93 1.65 6.87
CA ALA A 483 -16.14 3.04 6.42
C ALA A 483 -15.66 4.07 7.45
N VAL A 484 -15.89 3.82 8.73
CA VAL A 484 -15.43 4.68 9.84
C VAL A 484 -13.92 4.66 9.97
N ASP A 485 -13.29 3.50 9.91
CA ASP A 485 -11.84 3.37 10.01
C ASP A 485 -11.15 3.98 8.80
N HIS A 486 -11.70 3.80 7.59
CA HIS A 486 -11.24 4.52 6.41
C HIS A 486 -11.33 6.04 6.59
N ALA A 487 -12.48 6.55 7.04
CA ALA A 487 -12.68 7.96 7.33
C ALA A 487 -11.68 8.50 8.38
N ARG A 488 -11.37 7.72 9.43
CA ARG A 488 -10.35 8.08 10.43
C ARG A 488 -8.94 8.14 9.82
N GLN A 489 -8.58 7.16 8.98
CA GLN A 489 -7.26 7.09 8.33
C GLN A 489 -7.01 8.27 7.38
N ILE A 490 -8.03 8.74 6.66
CA ILE A 490 -7.96 9.95 5.81
C ILE A 490 -8.20 11.27 6.58
N GLY A 491 -8.28 11.22 7.91
CA GLY A 491 -8.40 12.39 8.80
C GLY A 491 -9.78 13.05 8.81
N TRP A 492 -10.82 12.38 8.30
CA TRP A 492 -12.18 12.89 8.33
C TRP A 492 -12.76 12.84 9.75
N LYS A 493 -13.45 13.92 10.12
CA LYS A 493 -14.13 14.05 11.43
C LYS A 493 -15.58 13.55 11.40
N SER A 494 -16.08 13.16 10.24
CA SER A 494 -17.44 12.64 10.07
C SER A 494 -17.67 12.04 8.69
N LEU A 495 -18.44 10.95 8.60
CA LEU A 495 -18.99 10.45 7.34
C LEU A 495 -20.24 11.24 6.93
N ARG A 496 -20.48 11.41 5.62
CA ARG A 496 -21.78 11.88 5.11
C ARG A 496 -22.61 10.68 4.69
N LEU A 497 -23.83 10.60 5.19
CA LEU A 497 -24.80 9.55 4.91
C LEU A 497 -25.90 10.03 3.97
N HIS A 498 -26.37 9.12 3.14
CA HIS A 498 -27.48 9.26 2.22
C HIS A 498 -28.47 8.12 2.42
N LEU A 499 -29.77 8.43 2.31
CA LEU A 499 -30.84 7.43 2.33
C LEU A 499 -31.37 7.29 0.90
N ASP A 500 -31.25 6.11 0.31
CA ASP A 500 -31.82 5.80 -1.01
C ASP A 500 -33.04 4.87 -0.88
N TYR A 501 -34.10 5.23 -1.60
CA TYR A 501 -35.39 4.53 -1.62
C TYR A 501 -35.63 3.82 -2.97
N ALA A 502 -34.67 3.85 -3.91
CA ALA A 502 -34.84 3.35 -5.28
C ALA A 502 -34.94 1.82 -5.41
N GLY A 503 -34.57 1.05 -4.38
CA GLY A 503 -34.38 -0.41 -4.46
C GLY A 503 -35.63 -1.27 -4.71
N VAL A 504 -36.84 -0.80 -4.41
CA VAL A 504 -38.05 -1.66 -4.32
C VAL A 504 -39.03 -1.47 -5.51
N GLY A 505 -38.67 -0.66 -6.52
CA GLY A 505 -39.67 0.09 -7.28
C GLY A 505 -39.71 0.07 -8.81
N ARG A 506 -39.07 -0.85 -9.57
CA ARG A 506 -39.44 -1.12 -11.00
C ARG A 506 -38.78 -2.36 -11.61
N ARG A 507 -39.57 -3.39 -11.91
CA ARG A 507 -39.12 -4.62 -12.61
C ARG A 507 -38.68 -4.35 -14.05
N LYS A 508 -37.49 -4.83 -14.43
CA LYS A 508 -37.19 -5.32 -15.78
C LYS A 508 -36.53 -6.70 -15.66
N ARG A 509 -37.03 -7.69 -16.42
CA ARG A 509 -36.71 -9.12 -16.24
C ARG A 509 -35.21 -9.42 -16.44
N GLY A 510 -34.60 -10.04 -15.43
CA GLY A 510 -33.31 -10.74 -15.45
C GLY A 510 -33.13 -11.44 -14.10
N ALA A 511 -32.82 -12.74 -14.08
CA ALA A 511 -32.85 -13.52 -12.84
C ALA A 511 -31.54 -13.43 -12.06
N VAL A 512 -31.60 -12.97 -10.80
CA VAL A 512 -30.54 -13.04 -9.77
C VAL A 512 -31.22 -13.28 -8.41
N SER A 513 -30.50 -13.89 -7.45
CA SER A 513 -31.02 -14.47 -6.21
C SER A 513 -31.79 -13.50 -5.28
N SER A 514 -32.72 -14.07 -4.51
CA SER A 514 -33.59 -13.41 -3.53
C SER A 514 -32.97 -13.19 -2.14
N ASP A 515 -31.73 -13.61 -1.91
CA ASP A 515 -31.16 -13.68 -0.55
C ASP A 515 -30.68 -12.33 0.01
N PHE A 516 -30.51 -11.31 -0.83
CA PHE A 516 -30.00 -9.99 -0.42
C PHE A 516 -31.04 -9.05 0.22
N GLU A 517 -32.34 -9.36 0.18
CA GLU A 517 -33.39 -8.48 0.73
C GLU A 517 -33.61 -8.61 2.25
N TYR A 518 -33.01 -9.60 2.92
CA TYR A 518 -33.32 -9.91 4.32
C TYR A 518 -32.46 -9.15 5.35
N ALA A 519 -31.13 -9.19 5.24
CA ALA A 519 -30.23 -8.67 6.29
C ALA A 519 -30.48 -7.20 6.66
N GLY A 520 -30.71 -6.34 5.67
CA GLY A 520 -31.02 -4.92 5.92
C GLY A 520 -32.38 -4.72 6.61
N ARG A 521 -33.39 -5.55 6.34
CA ARG A 521 -34.71 -5.45 6.98
C ARG A 521 -34.63 -5.78 8.47
N ASP A 522 -33.83 -6.76 8.86
CA ASP A 522 -33.69 -7.18 10.26
C ASP A 522 -33.03 -6.09 11.13
N ALA A 523 -32.02 -5.38 10.62
CA ALA A 523 -31.39 -4.25 11.32
C ALA A 523 -32.36 -3.08 11.54
N TRP A 524 -33.15 -2.71 10.52
CA TRP A 524 -34.23 -1.72 10.67
C TRP A 524 -35.32 -2.19 11.64
N ALA A 525 -35.75 -3.46 11.57
CA ALA A 525 -36.77 -4.00 12.47
C ALA A 525 -36.30 -4.00 13.93
N SER A 526 -35.05 -4.38 14.18
CA SER A 526 -34.40 -4.30 15.50
C SER A 526 -34.37 -2.86 16.02
N ALA A 527 -33.94 -1.90 15.20
CA ALA A 527 -33.89 -0.48 15.57
C ALA A 527 -35.29 0.11 15.84
N TYR A 528 -36.32 -0.25 15.08
CA TYR A 528 -37.70 0.14 15.42
C TYR A 528 -38.17 -0.50 16.73
N GLY A 529 -37.75 -1.72 17.03
CA GLY A 529 -37.97 -2.38 18.32
C GLY A 529 -37.35 -1.62 19.49
N THR A 530 -36.09 -1.20 19.38
CA THR A 530 -35.40 -0.43 20.45
C THR A 530 -36.03 0.94 20.67
N VAL A 531 -36.38 1.66 19.60
CA VAL A 531 -37.06 2.97 19.69
C VAL A 531 -38.46 2.82 20.30
N ALA A 532 -39.23 1.81 19.91
CA ALA A 532 -40.55 1.54 20.47
C ALA A 532 -40.48 1.14 21.95
N ALA A 533 -39.52 0.30 22.34
CA ALA A 533 -39.29 -0.08 23.73
C ALA A 533 -38.89 1.12 24.59
N GLY A 534 -37.99 2.00 24.09
CA GLY A 534 -37.62 3.24 24.77
C GLY A 534 -38.79 4.19 24.95
N ALA A 535 -39.62 4.39 23.92
CA ALA A 535 -40.83 5.21 24.00
C ALA A 535 -41.85 4.64 25.00
N ALA A 536 -42.04 3.31 25.04
CA ALA A 536 -42.90 2.64 26.01
C ALA A 536 -42.38 2.78 27.45
N LEU A 537 -41.06 2.76 27.66
CA LEU A 537 -40.43 2.98 28.97
C LEU A 537 -40.65 4.41 29.47
N VAL A 538 -40.47 5.41 28.59
CA VAL A 538 -40.73 6.83 28.93
C VAL A 538 -42.22 7.09 29.19
N ALA A 539 -43.11 6.50 28.38
CA ALA A 539 -44.56 6.59 28.61
C ALA A 539 -44.98 5.89 29.92
N GLY A 540 -44.44 4.71 30.21
CA GLY A 540 -44.70 3.96 31.44
C GLY A 540 -44.22 4.72 32.69
N LEU A 541 -43.02 5.30 32.65
CA LEU A 541 -42.50 6.16 33.72
C LEU A 541 -43.32 7.45 33.86
N GLY A 542 -43.78 8.04 32.76
CA GLY A 542 -44.67 9.20 32.75
C GLY A 542 -46.04 8.91 33.39
N VAL A 543 -46.66 7.77 33.04
CA VAL A 543 -47.92 7.32 33.64
C VAL A 543 -47.74 6.98 35.12
N MET A 544 -46.64 6.33 35.52
CA MET A 544 -46.33 6.09 36.93
C MET A 544 -46.09 7.38 37.71
N ALA A 545 -45.41 8.38 37.12
CA ALA A 545 -45.22 9.69 37.73
C ALA A 545 -46.53 10.50 37.83
N TYR A 546 -47.43 10.36 36.86
CA TYR A 546 -48.77 10.98 36.89
C TYR A 546 -49.66 10.33 37.96
N LEU A 547 -49.75 8.99 38.01
CA LEU A 547 -50.51 8.25 39.02
C LEU A 547 -50.00 8.52 40.44
N LYS A 548 -48.68 8.65 40.63
CA LYS A 548 -48.06 8.99 41.93
C LYS A 548 -48.24 10.47 42.34
N ARG A 549 -48.86 11.30 41.48
CA ARG A 549 -49.17 12.71 41.75
C ARG A 549 -50.69 13.00 41.81
N ALA A 550 -51.51 11.98 41.58
CA ALA A 550 -52.98 12.05 41.53
C ALA A 550 -53.66 11.10 42.53
N GLY A 551 -52.92 10.59 43.52
CA GLY A 551 -53.40 9.78 44.64
C GLY A 551 -53.04 10.39 45.98
#